data_AF-A0A2P8D6Y1-F1
#
_entry.id   AF-A0A2P8D6Y1-F1
#
_cell.length_a   1.000
_cell.length_b   1.000
_cell.length_c   1.000
_cell.angle_alpha   90.00
_cell.angle_beta   90.00
_cell.angle_gamma   90.00
#
_symmetry.space_group_name_H-M   'P 1'
#
loop_
_entity.id
_entity.type
_entity.pdbx_description
1 polymer ?
#
loop_
_entity_poly.entity_id
_entity_poly.type
_entity_poly.pdbx_seq_one_letter_code
_entity_poly.pdbx_strand_id
1 'polypeptide(L)'
;MEIAALVVSVVALLISLWAAWAVRLYGGQSQQERTPVAEELRRPPDEPHFRFEHTSRHRYVLYNDGPGTAYAVRLEVGEISVHEGSLGFDQFPPGHAEEYLLIQPLSGPLSEITLSWHAQRDGLDPARATPLPLDTPASTADADQQEA
;
A
#
# COMPACT_ATOMS: atom_id res chain seq x y z
N MET A 1 -51.79 12.39 10.23
CA MET A 1 -50.91 11.97 9.12
C MET A 1 -49.59 12.75 9.06
N GLU A 2 -49.48 13.92 9.71
CA GLU A 2 -48.28 14.76 9.69
C GLU A 2 -47.09 14.18 10.46
N ILE A 3 -47.33 13.51 11.59
CA ILE A 3 -46.28 12.87 12.41
C ILE A 3 -45.57 11.75 11.64
N ALA A 4 -46.32 10.96 10.87
CA ALA A 4 -45.76 9.89 10.05
C ALA A 4 -44.86 10.45 8.94
N ALA A 5 -45.25 11.54 8.30
CA ALA A 5 -44.44 12.21 7.29
C ALA A 5 -43.14 12.79 7.87
N LEU A 6 -43.20 13.34 9.09
CA LEU A 6 -42.02 13.86 9.79
C LEU A 6 -41.02 12.75 10.13
N VAL A 7 -41.51 11.61 10.64
CA VAL A 7 -40.66 10.45 10.95
C VAL A 7 -39.97 9.92 9.69
N VAL A 8 -40.70 9.76 8.58
CA VAL A 8 -40.13 9.31 7.31
C VAL A 8 -39.05 10.28 6.79
N SER A 9 -39.30 11.58 6.92
CA SER A 9 -38.35 12.62 6.49
C SER A 9 -37.04 12.56 7.28
N VAL A 10 -37.13 12.39 8.62
CA VAL A 10 -35.96 12.30 9.50
C VAL A 10 -35.15 11.04 9.20
N VAL A 11 -35.81 9.90 8.99
CA VAL A 11 -35.14 8.64 8.63
C VAL A 11 -34.41 8.76 7.29
N ALA A 12 -35.05 9.36 6.28
CA ALA A 12 -34.41 9.58 4.98
C ALA A 12 -33.16 10.46 5.10
N LEU A 13 -33.24 11.54 5.91
CA LEU A 13 -32.11 12.44 6.15
C LEU A 13 -30.94 11.73 6.82
N LEU A 14 -31.22 10.88 7.82
CA LEU A 14 -30.20 10.10 8.49
C LEU A 14 -29.53 9.10 7.54
N ILE A 15 -30.30 8.43 6.68
CA ILE A 15 -29.75 7.51 5.68
C ILE A 15 -28.86 8.25 4.68
N SER A 16 -29.29 9.41 4.17
CA SER A 16 -28.48 10.21 3.23
C SER A 16 -27.19 10.71 3.87
N LEU A 17 -27.25 11.16 5.14
CA LEU A 17 -26.07 11.63 5.86
C LEU A 17 -25.09 10.47 6.13
N TRP A 18 -25.62 9.31 6.50
CA TRP A 18 -24.84 8.10 6.73
C TRP A 18 -24.20 7.58 5.43
N ALA A 19 -24.93 7.60 4.31
CA ALA A 19 -24.39 7.23 3.00
C ALA A 19 -23.28 8.20 2.55
N ALA A 20 -23.46 9.51 2.73
CA ALA A 20 -22.43 10.50 2.41
C ALA A 20 -21.17 10.34 3.28
N TRP A 21 -21.36 9.98 4.56
CA TRP A 21 -20.24 9.71 5.48
C TRP A 21 -19.55 8.38 5.16
N ALA A 22 -20.30 7.34 4.80
CA ALA A 22 -19.78 6.05 4.34
C ALA A 22 -18.98 6.20 3.04
N VAL A 23 -19.42 7.02 2.09
CA VAL A 23 -18.63 7.35 0.89
C VAL A 23 -17.35 8.10 1.26
N ARG A 24 -17.27 8.85 2.35
CA ARG A 24 -16.00 9.44 2.80
C ARG A 24 -15.07 8.46 3.50
N LEU A 25 -15.61 7.51 4.28
CA LEU A 25 -14.82 6.50 4.98
C LEU A 25 -14.35 5.36 4.05
N TYR A 26 -15.16 5.03 3.04
CA TYR A 26 -14.94 3.89 2.13
C TYR A 26 -14.75 4.29 0.66
N GLY A 27 -15.07 5.52 0.28
CA GLY A 27 -15.01 6.01 -1.10
C GLY A 27 -13.83 6.94 -1.35
N GLY A 28 -12.64 6.37 -1.40
CA GLY A 28 -11.50 6.93 -2.13
C GLY A 28 -11.64 6.81 -3.66
N GLN A 29 -12.84 6.59 -4.19
CA GLN A 29 -13.12 6.48 -5.62
C GLN A 29 -13.99 7.65 -6.07
N SER A 30 -13.32 8.75 -6.44
CA SER A 30 -13.92 9.81 -7.25
C SER A 30 -12.88 10.34 -8.21
N GLN A 31 -12.56 9.53 -9.23
CA GLN A 31 -12.15 10.10 -10.50
C GLN A 31 -12.81 9.32 -11.63
N GLN A 32 -13.85 9.96 -12.15
CA GLN A 32 -14.52 9.69 -13.39
C GLN A 32 -13.62 10.16 -14.55
N GLU A 33 -13.82 9.55 -15.72
CA GLU A 33 -13.31 9.94 -17.05
C GLU A 33 -11.97 9.33 -17.53
N ARG A 34 -12.05 8.15 -18.16
CA ARG A 34 -11.99 8.02 -19.63
C ARG A 34 -12.01 6.56 -20.04
N THR A 35 -13.06 6.18 -20.75
CA THR A 35 -13.00 5.10 -21.73
C THR A 35 -12.02 5.50 -22.83
N PRO A 36 -11.04 4.64 -23.15
CA PRO A 36 -10.82 4.31 -24.55
C PRO A 36 -11.06 2.82 -24.80
N VAL A 37 -11.73 2.62 -25.91
CA VAL A 37 -12.20 1.37 -26.47
C VAL A 37 -11.02 0.52 -26.94
N ALA A 38 -10.95 -0.72 -26.45
CA ALA A 38 -10.64 -1.94 -27.20
C ALA A 38 -9.33 -2.06 -28.01
N GLU A 39 -8.15 -1.75 -27.46
CA GLU A 39 -6.88 -2.05 -28.16
C GLU A 39 -5.70 -2.46 -27.27
N GLU A 40 -5.95 -3.19 -26.17
CA GLU A 40 -4.89 -3.71 -25.28
C GLU A 40 -4.91 -5.26 -25.22
N LEU A 41 -5.14 -5.93 -26.34
CA LEU A 41 -4.95 -7.39 -26.44
C LEU A 41 -3.51 -7.66 -26.91
N ARG A 42 -2.67 -8.13 -25.97
CA ARG A 42 -1.27 -8.63 -26.12
C ARG A 42 -0.12 -7.68 -25.78
N ARG A 43 -0.22 -6.89 -24.72
CA ARG A 43 0.99 -6.58 -23.94
C ARG A 43 1.12 -7.63 -22.84
N PRO A 44 2.30 -8.21 -22.56
CA PRO A 44 2.49 -8.89 -21.28
C PRO A 44 2.02 -7.92 -20.19
N PRO A 45 1.29 -8.38 -19.16
CA PRO A 45 0.80 -7.49 -18.12
C PRO A 45 2.00 -6.69 -17.62
N ASP A 46 1.92 -5.37 -17.69
CA ASP A 46 2.92 -4.50 -17.08
C ASP A 46 2.89 -4.82 -15.59
N GLU A 47 3.82 -5.63 -15.12
CA GLU A 47 3.84 -6.10 -13.73
C GLU A 47 4.55 -5.06 -12.85
N PRO A 48 4.01 -4.76 -11.66
CA PRO A 48 4.70 -3.93 -10.69
C PRO A 48 5.95 -4.68 -10.19
N HIS A 49 7.04 -3.94 -10.03
CA HIS A 49 8.28 -4.45 -9.45
C HIS A 49 8.66 -3.59 -8.27
N PHE A 50 8.79 -4.22 -7.11
CA PHE A 50 9.06 -3.51 -5.88
C PHE A 50 10.53 -3.60 -5.50
N ARG A 51 11.12 -2.44 -5.20
CA ARG A 51 12.44 -2.34 -4.58
C ARG A 51 12.26 -1.68 -3.21
N PHE A 52 12.84 -2.29 -2.19
CA PHE A 52 12.85 -1.75 -0.84
C PHE A 52 14.29 -1.47 -0.44
N GLU A 53 14.60 -0.20 -0.21
CA GLU A 53 15.97 0.26 -0.05
C GLU A 53 16.17 0.95 1.30
N HIS A 54 17.25 0.60 2.00
CA HIS A 54 17.69 1.29 3.22
C HIS A 54 18.51 2.53 2.86
N THR A 55 17.98 3.71 3.16
CA THR A 55 18.66 4.98 2.80
C THR A 55 19.51 5.55 3.92
N SER A 56 19.10 5.39 5.19
CA SER A 56 19.88 5.82 6.35
C SER A 56 19.30 5.26 7.65
N ARG A 57 20.11 4.84 8.63
CA ARG A 57 19.71 4.39 10.00
C ARG A 57 18.38 3.63 10.13
N HIS A 58 17.24 4.32 10.12
CA HIS A 58 15.87 3.79 10.24
C HIS A 58 14.94 4.18 9.08
N ARG A 59 15.47 4.84 8.05
CA ARG A 59 14.75 5.28 6.86
C ARG A 59 14.87 4.24 5.76
N TYR A 60 13.72 3.88 5.22
CA TYR A 60 13.57 2.96 4.12
C TYR A 60 12.70 3.61 3.05
N VAL A 61 12.89 3.22 1.80
CA VAL A 61 12.04 3.70 0.71
C VAL A 61 11.55 2.50 -0.08
N LEU A 62 10.23 2.41 -0.23
CA LEU A 62 9.58 1.46 -1.11
C LEU A 62 9.36 2.12 -2.47
N TYR A 63 9.91 1.53 -3.51
CA TYR A 63 9.73 1.96 -4.90
C TYR A 63 8.90 0.93 -5.65
N ASN A 64 8.10 1.41 -6.61
CA ASN A 64 7.60 0.58 -7.70
C ASN A 64 8.34 0.98 -8.98
N ASP A 65 9.43 0.27 -9.27
CA ASP A 65 10.24 0.45 -10.49
C ASP A 65 9.63 -0.27 -11.70
N GLY A 66 8.57 -1.04 -11.49
CA GLY A 66 7.89 -1.77 -12.56
C GLY A 66 7.00 -0.84 -13.40
N PRO A 67 6.70 -1.24 -14.65
CA PRO A 67 5.77 -0.50 -15.50
C PRO A 67 4.31 -0.64 -15.04
N GLY A 68 4.01 -1.58 -14.14
CA GLY A 68 2.66 -1.87 -13.64
C GLY A 68 2.22 -1.04 -12.45
N THR A 69 0.92 -0.74 -12.36
CA THR A 69 0.32 -0.23 -11.11
C THR A 69 -0.06 -1.40 -10.22
N ALA A 70 0.32 -1.34 -8.95
CA ALA A 70 -0.17 -2.27 -7.94
C ALA A 70 -1.40 -1.70 -7.22
N TYR A 71 -2.33 -2.56 -6.85
CA TYR A 71 -3.58 -2.16 -6.19
C TYR A 71 -3.72 -2.80 -4.82
N ALA A 72 -4.44 -2.12 -3.94
CA ALA A 72 -4.68 -2.54 -2.56
C ALA A 72 -3.38 -3.01 -1.87
N VAL A 73 -2.30 -2.23 -2.06
CA VAL A 73 -0.99 -2.54 -1.52
C VAL A 73 -1.03 -2.47 0.00
N ARG A 74 -0.46 -3.47 0.65
CA ARG A 74 -0.37 -3.59 2.10
C ARG A 74 1.05 -3.97 2.50
N LEU A 75 1.58 -3.26 3.48
CA LEU A 75 2.88 -3.53 4.07
C LEU A 75 2.68 -4.14 5.46
N GLU A 76 3.10 -5.38 5.63
CA GLU A 76 3.08 -6.12 6.89
C GLU A 76 4.47 -6.07 7.51
N VAL A 77 4.59 -5.43 8.68
CA VAL A 77 5.89 -5.13 9.30
C VAL A 77 6.19 -5.95 10.57
N GLY A 78 5.28 -6.85 10.96
CA GLY A 78 5.43 -7.66 12.18
C GLY A 78 5.62 -6.81 13.44
N GLU A 79 6.71 -7.06 14.18
CA GLU A 79 7.04 -6.37 15.44
C GLU A 79 7.81 -5.04 15.23
N ILE A 80 8.01 -4.61 13.98
CA ILE A 80 8.71 -3.36 13.68
C ILE A 80 7.79 -2.16 13.88
N SER A 81 8.28 -1.15 14.59
CA SER A 81 7.53 0.08 14.86
C SER A 81 7.64 1.05 13.68
N VAL A 82 6.51 1.33 13.02
CA VAL A 82 6.42 2.33 11.94
C VAL A 82 6.10 3.70 12.54
N HIS A 83 6.98 4.67 12.33
CA HIS A 83 6.82 6.04 12.82
C HIS A 83 6.40 7.02 11.72
N GLU A 84 6.85 6.79 10.49
CA GLU A 84 6.50 7.56 9.29
C GLU A 84 6.23 6.58 8.14
N GLY A 85 5.33 6.96 7.23
CA GLY A 85 4.92 6.17 6.06
C GLY A 85 3.57 5.46 6.22
N SER A 86 2.90 5.19 5.09
CA SER A 86 1.61 4.47 5.08
C SER A 86 1.78 2.97 4.94
N LEU A 87 1.05 2.19 5.74
CA LEU A 87 1.02 0.72 5.63
C LEU A 87 0.05 0.22 4.54
N GLY A 88 -0.72 1.12 3.93
CA GLY A 88 -1.73 0.75 2.95
C GLY A 88 -1.94 1.79 1.87
N PHE A 89 -2.06 1.34 0.63
CA PHE A 89 -2.36 2.17 -0.53
C PHE A 89 -3.46 1.51 -1.35
N ASP A 90 -4.37 2.32 -1.90
CA ASP A 90 -5.36 1.81 -2.85
C ASP A 90 -4.72 1.58 -4.22
N GLN A 91 -3.76 2.43 -4.58
CA GLN A 91 -2.92 2.29 -5.77
C GLN A 91 -1.48 2.68 -5.45
N PHE A 92 -0.54 1.98 -6.07
CA PHE A 92 0.88 2.27 -6.00
C PHE A 92 1.42 2.29 -7.45
N PRO A 93 1.36 3.44 -8.13
CA PRO A 93 1.65 3.53 -9.56
C PRO A 93 3.14 3.39 -9.87
N PRO A 94 3.50 3.16 -11.16
CA PRO A 94 4.89 3.15 -11.62
C PRO A 94 5.64 4.43 -11.23
N GLY A 95 6.87 4.26 -10.75
CA GLY A 95 7.73 5.36 -10.31
C GLY A 95 7.30 6.01 -8.99
N HIS A 96 6.25 5.53 -8.34
CA HIS A 96 5.90 5.98 -7.00
C HIS A 96 6.92 5.47 -5.99
N ALA A 97 7.20 6.32 -4.99
CA ALA A 97 8.10 6.05 -3.90
C ALA A 97 7.43 6.48 -2.60
N GLU A 98 7.43 5.60 -1.60
CA GLU A 98 7.01 5.91 -0.24
C GLU A 98 8.20 5.79 0.70
N GLU A 99 8.42 6.84 1.50
CA GLU A 99 9.42 6.85 2.55
C GLU A 99 8.84 6.35 3.88
N TYR A 100 9.62 5.53 4.58
CA TYR A 100 9.27 4.95 5.87
C TYR A 100 10.32 5.28 6.92
N LEU A 101 9.87 5.49 8.15
CA LEU A 101 10.72 5.48 9.35
C LEU A 101 10.40 4.23 10.17
N LEU A 102 11.22 3.20 10.05
CA LEU A 102 11.06 1.89 10.67
C LEU A 102 12.07 1.69 11.80
N ILE A 103 11.57 1.48 13.02
CA ILE A 103 12.39 1.24 14.20
C ILE A 103 12.25 -0.23 14.61
N GLN A 104 13.36 -0.96 14.47
CA GLN A 104 13.43 -2.35 14.92
C GLN A 104 13.47 -2.41 16.45
N PRO A 105 12.75 -3.36 17.08
CA PRO A 105 12.83 -3.57 18.52
C PRO A 105 14.24 -4.03 18.92
N LEU A 106 14.72 -3.56 20.08
CA LEU A 106 16.07 -3.87 20.60
C LEU A 106 16.26 -5.35 20.96
N SER A 107 15.16 -6.05 21.22
CA SER A 107 15.13 -7.44 21.66
C SER A 107 14.00 -8.16 20.94
N GLY A 108 14.33 -9.16 20.12
CA GLY A 108 13.34 -9.95 19.38
C GLY A 108 13.93 -10.53 18.10
N PRO A 109 13.27 -11.52 17.49
CA PRO A 109 13.64 -11.97 16.15
C PRO A 109 13.47 -10.83 15.14
N LEU A 110 14.38 -10.72 14.18
CA LEU A 110 14.21 -9.81 13.04
C LEU A 110 12.91 -10.20 12.33
N SER A 111 11.92 -9.31 12.35
CA SER A 111 10.64 -9.56 11.69
C SER A 111 10.81 -9.36 10.19
N GLU A 112 10.36 -10.31 9.39
CA GLU A 112 10.31 -10.18 7.94
C GLU A 112 9.23 -9.14 7.58
N ILE A 113 9.57 -8.18 6.70
CA ILE A 113 8.57 -7.27 6.14
C ILE A 113 8.00 -7.93 4.90
N THR A 114 6.68 -8.07 4.83
CA THR A 114 6.00 -8.64 3.66
C THR A 114 5.18 -7.55 2.98
N LEU A 115 5.35 -7.40 1.68
CA LEU A 115 4.52 -6.55 0.85
C LEU A 115 3.51 -7.41 0.09
N SER A 116 2.22 -7.11 0.23
CA SER A 116 1.16 -7.76 -0.53
C SER A 116 0.39 -6.78 -1.40
N TRP A 117 -0.07 -7.26 -2.57
CA TRP A 117 -0.78 -6.43 -3.55
C TRP A 117 -1.63 -7.28 -4.50
N HIS A 118 -2.51 -6.59 -5.21
CA HIS A 118 -3.30 -7.11 -6.33
C HIS A 118 -2.80 -6.53 -7.65
N ALA A 119 -2.83 -7.33 -8.70
CA ALA A 119 -2.55 -6.88 -10.07
C ALA A 119 -3.76 -6.16 -10.67
N GLN A 120 -4.98 -6.45 -10.18
CA GLN A 120 -6.21 -5.82 -10.66
C GLN A 120 -6.81 -4.87 -9.63
N ARG A 121 -7.45 -3.80 -10.11
CA ARG A 121 -8.05 -2.75 -9.28
C ARG A 121 -9.24 -3.25 -8.45
N ASP A 122 -9.97 -4.24 -8.95
CA ASP A 122 -11.14 -4.81 -8.27
C ASP A 122 -10.75 -5.78 -7.14
N GLY A 123 -9.48 -6.17 -7.03
CA GLY A 123 -8.97 -7.08 -6.01
C GLY A 123 -9.55 -8.49 -6.10
N LEU A 124 -10.08 -8.88 -7.27
CA LEU A 124 -10.64 -10.22 -7.47
C LEU A 124 -9.57 -11.26 -7.80
N ASP A 125 -8.39 -10.81 -8.23
CA ASP A 125 -7.23 -11.66 -8.40
C ASP A 125 -6.62 -12.07 -7.05
N PRO A 126 -5.95 -13.23 -6.95
CA PRO A 126 -5.29 -13.62 -5.71
C PRO A 126 -4.21 -12.60 -5.33
N ALA A 127 -4.20 -12.21 -4.06
CA ALA A 127 -3.16 -11.34 -3.52
C ALA A 127 -1.79 -11.98 -3.74
N ARG A 128 -0.88 -11.22 -4.34
CA ARG A 128 0.54 -11.54 -4.47
C ARG A 128 1.25 -11.01 -3.24
N ALA A 129 2.31 -11.69 -2.82
CA ALA A 129 3.12 -11.26 -1.70
C ALA A 129 4.60 -11.46 -2.02
N THR A 130 5.43 -10.53 -1.57
CA THR A 130 6.89 -10.64 -1.66
C THR A 130 7.52 -10.22 -0.34
N PRO A 131 8.45 -11.01 0.22
CA PRO A 131 9.23 -10.58 1.35
C PRO A 131 10.20 -9.49 0.91
N LEU A 132 10.29 -8.43 1.70
CA LEU A 132 11.20 -7.33 1.49
C LEU A 132 12.44 -7.52 2.40
N PRO A 133 13.66 -7.46 1.84
CA PRO A 133 14.86 -7.60 2.62
C PRO A 133 14.96 -6.43 3.61
N LEU A 134 15.19 -6.75 4.88
CA LEU A 134 15.70 -5.79 5.83
C LEU A 134 17.22 -5.83 5.75
N ASP A 135 17.81 -4.79 5.17
CA ASP A 135 19.25 -4.62 5.22
C ASP A 135 19.67 -4.58 6.69
N THR A 136 20.29 -5.67 7.12
CA THR A 136 20.90 -5.76 8.43
C THR A 136 22.25 -5.08 8.29
N PRO A 137 22.66 -4.14 9.16
CA PRO A 137 24.02 -3.57 9.12
C PRO A 137 25.12 -4.58 9.53
N ALA A 138 24.90 -5.88 9.31
CA ALA A 138 25.80 -6.97 9.65
C ALA A 138 26.51 -7.53 8.39
N SER A 139 27.09 -6.67 7.55
CA SER A 139 28.10 -7.10 6.57
C SER A 139 28.88 -5.92 6.01
N THR A 140 29.46 -5.11 6.89
CA THR A 140 30.54 -4.18 6.51
C THR A 140 31.72 -4.26 7.45
N ALA A 141 31.74 -5.26 8.34
CA ALA A 141 32.82 -5.50 9.30
C ALA A 141 33.83 -6.58 8.85
N ASP A 142 33.57 -7.32 7.78
CA ASP A 142 34.50 -8.35 7.25
C ASP A 142 35.37 -7.87 6.08
N ALA A 143 35.25 -6.60 5.65
CA ALA A 143 36.10 -6.05 4.59
C ALA A 143 37.43 -5.45 5.09
N ASP A 144 37.61 -5.26 6.40
CA ASP A 144 38.79 -4.58 6.98
C ASP A 144 39.79 -5.53 7.70
N GLN A 145 39.64 -6.85 7.61
CA GLN A 145 40.61 -7.82 8.18
C GLN A 145 41.36 -8.66 7.14
N GLN A 146 41.27 -8.30 5.86
CA GLN A 146 41.97 -9.05 4.80
C GLN A 146 42.79 -8.17 3.85
N GLU A 147 43.39 -7.09 4.34
CA GLU A 147 44.59 -6.52 3.72
C GLU A 147 45.64 -6.14 4.77
N ALA A 148 46.79 -6.81 4.64
CA ALA A 148 48.15 -6.50 5.16
C ALA A 148 48.49 -6.80 6.63
#